data_AF-A0A954RSQ1-F1
#
_entry.id   AF-A0A954RSQ1-F1
#
_cell.length_a   1.000
_cell.length_b   1.000
_cell.length_c   1.000
_cell.angle_alpha   90.00
_cell.angle_beta   90.00
_cell.angle_gamma   90.00
#
_symmetry.space_group_name_H-M   'P 1'
#
loop_
_entity.id
_entity.type
_entity.pdbx_description
1 polymer ?
#
loop_
_entity_poly.entity_id
_entity_poly.type
_entity_poly.pdbx_seq_one_letter_code
_entity_poly.pdbx_strand_id
1 'polypeptide(L)'
;MFHSRQVVSCLAVFLLCGFVLVVHGQDKGSTNKSVRSEDDLDELIKRHNDRRLAFHKEIATASTKEEQARVSEDFMAYWLSAINDVVAIAKRQPSSGVGKRAAIWVVTFCDADYTANVEAAEILLEHHPRSAELEVAYSKLTGFHPVYEKLLRAAADSNVTETAKAYAMFALADLLVSRSSLKDRMDTSPELRPELIKEMGKHIVEYVETTERRHDRAEAIRLYKRVKRESGDLTYRDLTLRDAATERLLPLEQTYPEIGKVAPNINGRDLQGNALALEDHRGKVVVISFWASWCGPCLSLVPAENKLIEHFKTKPFALMGVNGDDSVDSAIQAADEHDVHFRSWWDDPANHMTIVERYHVTSWPTVFVVDQNGVIRNKNLFGSDLQDAVDHLLSAGATATDNRGRPNVTAPTSSGDVAPPPR
;
A
#
# COMPACT_ATOMS: atom_id res chain seq x y z
N MET A 1 -6.84 8.62 29.06
CA MET A 1 -8.07 8.34 28.28
C MET A 1 -8.09 9.31 27.12
N PHE A 2 -8.47 8.87 25.91
CA PHE A 2 -8.15 9.47 24.59
C PHE A 2 -6.82 8.99 24.00
N HIS A 3 -6.82 7.74 23.54
CA HIS A 3 -5.92 7.20 22.52
C HIS A 3 -6.79 6.44 21.51
N SER A 4 -6.34 6.36 20.25
CA SER A 4 -6.93 5.61 19.12
C SER A 4 -8.02 6.28 18.30
N ARG A 5 -7.66 7.23 17.42
CA ARG A 5 -8.54 7.59 16.28
C ARG A 5 -7.91 7.66 14.88
N GLN A 6 -6.59 7.49 14.69
CA GLN A 6 -6.00 7.68 13.35
C GLN A 6 -5.27 6.48 12.73
N VAL A 7 -5.15 5.34 13.42
CA VAL A 7 -4.67 4.09 12.78
C VAL A 7 -5.76 3.42 11.90
N VAL A 8 -6.96 4.02 11.82
CA VAL A 8 -8.09 3.46 11.08
C VAL A 8 -8.08 3.84 9.59
N SER A 9 -7.28 4.80 9.11
CA SER A 9 -7.51 5.38 7.77
C SER A 9 -7.16 4.48 6.57
N CYS A 10 -6.18 3.56 6.67
CA CYS A 10 -5.98 2.54 5.62
C CYS A 10 -6.91 1.33 5.75
N LEU A 11 -7.54 1.15 6.91
CA LEU A 11 -8.72 0.29 7.03
C LEU A 11 -10.01 1.05 6.67
N ALA A 12 -10.03 2.39 6.59
CA ALA A 12 -11.24 3.20 6.41
C ALA A 12 -11.76 3.21 4.97
N VAL A 13 -10.90 2.92 3.99
CA VAL A 13 -11.37 2.62 2.63
C VAL A 13 -11.99 1.22 2.56
N PHE A 14 -11.70 0.34 3.52
CA PHE A 14 -12.42 -0.92 3.76
C PHE A 14 -13.56 -0.80 4.81
N LEU A 15 -13.58 0.26 5.63
CA LEU A 15 -14.54 0.44 6.75
C LEU A 15 -15.56 1.56 6.52
N LEU A 16 -15.60 2.23 5.37
CA LEU A 16 -16.78 3.01 4.96
C LEU A 16 -17.97 2.11 4.56
N CYS A 17 -17.79 0.79 4.55
CA CYS A 17 -18.86 -0.22 4.58
C CYS A 17 -18.64 -1.29 5.67
N GLY A 18 -17.90 -0.94 6.71
CA GLY A 18 -17.53 -1.83 7.82
C GLY A 18 -18.59 -1.92 8.92
N PHE A 19 -19.84 -2.14 8.55
CA PHE A 19 -20.76 -2.83 9.45
C PHE A 19 -20.78 -4.28 9.00
N VAL A 20 -20.06 -5.16 9.71
CA VAL A 20 -20.47 -6.56 9.81
C VAL A 20 -21.78 -6.55 10.60
N LEU A 21 -22.84 -6.13 9.94
CA LEU A 21 -24.20 -6.30 10.41
C LEU A 21 -24.49 -7.78 10.13
N VAL A 22 -24.34 -8.62 11.16
CA VAL A 22 -24.92 -9.96 11.18
C VAL A 22 -26.44 -9.78 11.20
N VAL A 23 -27.02 -9.41 10.06
CA VAL A 23 -28.46 -9.42 9.87
C VAL A 23 -28.84 -10.86 9.68
N HIS A 24 -29.48 -11.44 10.69
CA HIS A 24 -30.20 -12.69 10.53
C HIS A 24 -31.32 -12.42 9.52
N GLY A 25 -31.07 -12.74 8.25
CA GLY A 25 -32.03 -12.59 7.17
C GLY A 25 -33.29 -13.37 7.51
N GLN A 26 -34.38 -12.65 7.78
CA GLN A 26 -35.72 -13.22 7.74
C GLN A 26 -36.00 -13.60 6.28
N ASP A 27 -36.14 -14.90 6.02
CA ASP A 27 -36.43 -15.50 4.72
C ASP A 27 -37.79 -15.01 4.18
N LYS A 28 -37.78 -13.87 3.50
CA LYS A 28 -38.92 -13.38 2.71
C LYS A 28 -38.89 -14.04 1.33
N GLY A 29 -39.08 -15.35 1.29
CA GLY A 29 -39.43 -16.14 0.10
C GLY A 29 -38.57 -15.88 -1.14
N SER A 30 -37.49 -16.65 -1.30
CA SER A 30 -36.62 -16.62 -2.48
C SER A 30 -37.39 -16.70 -3.81
N THR A 31 -37.30 -15.63 -4.62
CA THR A 31 -37.90 -15.49 -5.96
C THR A 31 -37.14 -16.23 -7.06
N ASN A 32 -36.06 -16.93 -6.69
CA ASN A 32 -35.03 -17.42 -7.58
C ASN A 32 -35.30 -18.83 -8.16
N LYS A 33 -36.29 -19.57 -7.63
CA LYS A 33 -36.59 -20.94 -8.08
C LYS A 33 -37.03 -21.03 -9.55
N SER A 34 -37.41 -19.92 -10.18
CA SER A 34 -37.83 -19.84 -11.58
C SER A 34 -36.69 -19.57 -12.57
N VAL A 35 -35.51 -19.12 -12.13
CA VAL A 35 -34.41 -18.78 -13.05
C VAL A 35 -33.82 -20.05 -13.66
N ARG A 36 -34.09 -20.26 -14.95
CA ARG A 36 -33.65 -21.44 -15.71
C ARG A 36 -32.97 -21.09 -17.03
N SER A 37 -33.13 -19.87 -17.52
CA SER A 37 -32.53 -19.36 -18.76
C SER A 37 -31.61 -18.16 -18.51
N GLU A 38 -30.86 -17.75 -19.53
CA GLU A 38 -30.06 -16.53 -19.47
C GLU A 38 -30.95 -15.27 -19.42
N ASP A 39 -32.09 -15.27 -20.11
CA ASP A 39 -33.07 -14.17 -20.09
C ASP A 39 -33.64 -13.95 -18.68
N ASP A 40 -33.97 -15.04 -17.97
CA ASP A 40 -34.46 -14.95 -16.58
C ASP A 40 -33.39 -14.32 -15.66
N LEU A 41 -32.12 -14.68 -15.87
CA LEU A 41 -31.00 -14.14 -15.10
C LEU A 41 -30.75 -12.67 -15.45
N ASP A 42 -30.87 -12.30 -16.72
CA ASP A 42 -30.72 -10.92 -17.17
C ASP A 42 -31.79 -10.01 -16.58
N GLU A 43 -33.05 -10.46 -16.54
CA GLU A 43 -34.11 -9.71 -15.90
C GLU A 43 -33.85 -9.55 -14.40
N LEU A 44 -33.38 -10.61 -13.72
CA LEU A 44 -33.04 -10.57 -12.30
C LEU A 44 -31.89 -9.58 -12.01
N ILE A 45 -30.78 -9.70 -12.74
CA ILE A 45 -29.61 -8.82 -12.61
C ILE A 45 -30.00 -7.38 -12.90
N LYS A 46 -30.82 -7.14 -13.94
CA LYS A 46 -31.32 -5.81 -14.26
C LYS A 46 -32.12 -5.22 -13.10
N ARG A 47 -33.05 -5.98 -12.49
CA ARG A 47 -33.80 -5.52 -11.32
C ARG A 47 -32.90 -5.13 -10.15
N HIS A 48 -31.88 -5.94 -9.86
CA HIS A 48 -30.92 -5.64 -8.79
C HIS A 48 -30.10 -4.39 -9.09
N ASN A 49 -29.60 -4.25 -10.32
CA ASN A 49 -28.86 -3.07 -10.76
C ASN A 49 -29.73 -1.79 -10.73
N ASP A 50 -30.98 -1.87 -11.17
CA ASP A 50 -31.93 -0.76 -11.13
C ASP A 50 -32.20 -0.31 -9.69
N ARG A 51 -32.37 -1.26 -8.75
CA ARG A 51 -32.54 -0.95 -7.32
C ARG A 51 -31.28 -0.30 -6.73
N ARG A 52 -30.09 -0.78 -7.08
CA ARG A 52 -28.80 -0.18 -6.64
C ARG A 52 -28.65 1.25 -7.15
N LEU A 53 -29.03 1.51 -8.40
CA LEU A 53 -29.02 2.87 -8.95
C LEU A 53 -30.04 3.78 -8.25
N ALA A 54 -31.23 3.27 -7.92
CA ALA A 54 -32.22 4.00 -7.14
C ALA A 54 -31.71 4.34 -5.73
N PHE A 55 -31.02 3.41 -5.07
CA PHE A 55 -30.41 3.64 -3.77
C PHE A 55 -29.39 4.80 -3.79
N HIS A 56 -28.49 4.85 -4.79
CA HIS A 56 -27.56 5.96 -4.91
C HIS A 56 -28.26 7.32 -5.05
N LYS A 57 -29.40 7.36 -5.74
CA LYS A 57 -30.22 8.59 -5.85
C LYS A 57 -30.86 8.94 -4.50
N GLU A 58 -31.45 7.96 -3.81
CA GLU A 58 -32.08 8.13 -2.49
C GLU A 58 -31.08 8.71 -1.48
N ILE A 59 -29.87 8.12 -1.38
CA ILE A 59 -28.80 8.61 -0.50
C ILE A 59 -28.34 10.02 -0.87
N ALA A 60 -28.17 10.31 -2.16
CA ALA A 60 -27.75 11.64 -2.61
C ALA A 60 -28.79 12.73 -2.28
N THR A 61 -30.07 12.38 -2.20
CA THR A 61 -31.17 13.30 -1.87
C THR A 61 -31.52 13.37 -0.39
N ALA A 62 -31.03 12.43 0.42
CA ALA A 62 -31.32 12.36 1.84
C ALA A 62 -30.74 13.59 2.57
N SER A 63 -31.59 14.29 3.32
CA SER A 63 -31.25 15.60 3.90
C SER A 63 -30.68 15.49 5.32
N THR A 64 -30.84 14.35 5.99
CA THR A 64 -30.33 14.11 7.35
C THR A 64 -29.51 12.83 7.45
N LYS A 65 -28.65 12.75 8.48
CA LYS A 65 -27.86 11.55 8.77
C LYS A 65 -28.74 10.36 9.14
N GLU A 66 -29.84 10.60 9.85
CA GLU A 66 -30.81 9.58 10.23
C GLU A 66 -31.53 9.00 8.99
N GLU A 67 -31.87 9.86 8.02
CA GLU A 67 -32.46 9.43 6.76
C GLU A 67 -31.46 8.61 5.92
N GLN A 68 -30.21 9.07 5.82
CA GLN A 68 -29.14 8.33 5.16
C GLN A 68 -28.91 6.96 5.80
N ALA A 69 -28.92 6.87 7.14
CA ALA A 69 -28.75 5.61 7.86
C ALA A 69 -29.90 4.64 7.55
N ARG A 70 -31.16 5.10 7.61
CA ARG A 70 -32.32 4.25 7.32
C ARG A 70 -32.33 3.74 5.88
N VAL A 71 -32.08 4.62 4.90
CA VAL A 71 -32.01 4.25 3.48
C VAL A 71 -30.89 3.23 3.23
N SER A 72 -29.75 3.41 3.89
CA SER A 72 -28.63 2.47 3.83
C SER A 72 -29.00 1.11 4.41
N GLU A 73 -29.60 1.07 5.60
CA GLU A 73 -30.02 -0.19 6.25
C GLU A 73 -31.03 -0.97 5.39
N ASP A 74 -32.07 -0.29 4.89
CA ASP A 74 -33.09 -0.87 4.02
C ASP A 74 -32.48 -1.45 2.74
N PHE A 75 -31.54 -0.71 2.11
CA PHE A 75 -30.86 -1.18 0.90
C PHE A 75 -29.93 -2.35 1.18
N MET A 76 -29.15 -2.31 2.25
CA MET A 76 -28.19 -3.38 2.58
C MET A 76 -28.90 -4.70 2.85
N ALA A 77 -30.03 -4.69 3.56
CA ALA A 77 -30.84 -5.88 3.78
C ALA A 77 -31.34 -6.49 2.44
N TYR A 78 -31.79 -5.64 1.51
CA TYR A 78 -32.17 -6.08 0.16
C TYR A 78 -30.96 -6.61 -0.62
N TRP A 79 -29.84 -5.90 -0.58
CA TRP A 79 -28.66 -6.20 -1.39
C TRP A 79 -28.02 -7.53 -0.99
N LEU A 80 -27.91 -7.81 0.31
CA LEU A 80 -27.44 -9.11 0.80
C LEU A 80 -28.37 -10.25 0.38
N SER A 81 -29.69 -10.04 0.39
CA SER A 81 -30.65 -11.04 -0.10
C SER A 81 -30.47 -11.30 -1.60
N ALA A 82 -30.32 -10.23 -2.39
CA ALA A 82 -30.06 -10.32 -3.83
C ALA A 82 -28.77 -11.08 -4.16
N ILE A 83 -27.69 -10.81 -3.44
CA ILE A 83 -26.41 -11.51 -3.60
C ILE A 83 -26.60 -13.00 -3.34
N ASN A 84 -27.23 -13.37 -2.22
CA ASN A 84 -27.48 -14.76 -1.86
C ASN A 84 -28.33 -15.49 -2.90
N ASP A 85 -29.36 -14.83 -3.45
CA ASP A 85 -30.15 -15.38 -4.54
C ASP A 85 -29.27 -15.65 -5.78
N VAL A 86 -28.45 -14.69 -6.22
CA VAL A 86 -27.61 -14.90 -7.41
C VAL A 86 -26.53 -15.97 -7.20
N VAL A 87 -25.89 -16.01 -6.02
CA VAL A 87 -24.96 -17.10 -5.65
C VAL A 87 -25.66 -18.46 -5.68
N ALA A 88 -26.89 -18.56 -5.18
CA ALA A 88 -27.66 -19.79 -5.23
C ALA A 88 -27.95 -20.24 -6.69
N ILE A 89 -28.06 -19.33 -7.66
CA ILE A 89 -28.17 -19.68 -9.09
C ILE A 89 -26.87 -20.30 -9.57
N ALA A 90 -25.74 -19.65 -9.28
CA ALA A 90 -24.42 -20.15 -9.65
C ALA A 90 -24.20 -21.57 -9.11
N LYS A 91 -24.52 -21.80 -7.83
CA LYS A 91 -24.38 -23.12 -7.17
C LYS A 91 -25.28 -24.21 -7.77
N ARG A 92 -26.49 -23.88 -8.23
CA ARG A 92 -27.42 -24.88 -8.79
C ARG A 92 -27.00 -25.40 -10.16
N GLN A 93 -26.26 -24.62 -10.92
CA GLN A 93 -25.89 -24.95 -12.30
C GLN A 93 -24.47 -24.46 -12.62
N PRO A 94 -23.45 -24.92 -11.87
CA PRO A 94 -22.15 -24.26 -11.81
C PRO A 94 -21.36 -24.37 -13.11
N SER A 95 -21.63 -25.36 -13.96
CA SER A 95 -21.00 -25.52 -15.28
C SER A 95 -21.77 -24.89 -16.44
N SER A 96 -22.96 -24.30 -16.21
CA SER A 96 -23.79 -23.71 -17.27
C SER A 96 -23.39 -22.26 -17.57
N GLY A 97 -23.82 -21.74 -18.73
CA GLY A 97 -23.66 -20.31 -19.07
C GLY A 97 -24.34 -19.39 -18.04
N VAL A 98 -25.54 -19.76 -17.59
CA VAL A 98 -26.27 -19.04 -16.53
C VAL A 98 -25.50 -19.06 -15.22
N GLY A 99 -24.98 -20.22 -14.78
CA GLY A 99 -24.21 -20.31 -13.54
C GLY A 99 -22.92 -19.51 -13.57
N LYS A 100 -22.20 -19.55 -14.70
CA LYS A 100 -21.01 -18.73 -14.95
C LYS A 100 -21.33 -17.23 -14.85
N ARG A 101 -22.34 -16.75 -15.57
CA ARG A 101 -22.74 -15.34 -15.59
C ARG A 101 -23.19 -14.85 -14.21
N ALA A 102 -23.93 -15.70 -13.48
CA ALA A 102 -24.31 -15.41 -12.10
C ALA A 102 -23.07 -15.26 -11.19
N ALA A 103 -22.11 -16.19 -11.28
CA ALA A 103 -20.87 -16.09 -10.50
C ALA A 103 -20.02 -14.87 -10.88
N ILE A 104 -19.90 -14.54 -12.18
CA ILE A 104 -19.23 -13.32 -12.67
C ILE A 104 -19.88 -12.07 -12.09
N TRP A 105 -21.21 -12.00 -12.08
CA TRP A 105 -21.93 -10.85 -11.53
C TRP A 105 -21.61 -10.65 -10.04
N VAL A 106 -21.60 -11.73 -9.26
CA VAL A 106 -21.27 -11.68 -7.82
C VAL A 106 -19.86 -11.11 -7.63
N VAL A 107 -18.83 -11.70 -8.25
CA VAL A 107 -17.44 -11.24 -8.06
C VAL A 107 -17.15 -9.84 -8.61
N THR A 108 -18.02 -9.31 -9.47
CA THR A 108 -17.81 -8.00 -10.12
C THR A 108 -18.49 -6.86 -9.37
N PHE A 109 -19.63 -7.11 -8.73
CA PHE A 109 -20.52 -6.06 -8.24
C PHE A 109 -20.88 -6.16 -6.76
N CYS A 110 -20.42 -7.20 -6.06
CA CYS A 110 -20.92 -7.53 -4.73
C CYS A 110 -19.84 -7.44 -3.65
N ASP A 111 -19.06 -6.37 -3.63
CA ASP A 111 -17.96 -6.12 -2.66
C ASP A 111 -18.38 -6.19 -1.17
N ALA A 112 -19.69 -6.08 -0.89
CA ALA A 112 -20.26 -6.07 0.46
C ALA A 112 -20.33 -7.43 1.17
N ASP A 113 -20.27 -8.55 0.44
CA ASP A 113 -20.35 -9.90 1.04
C ASP A 113 -19.14 -10.74 0.62
N TYR A 114 -18.13 -10.78 1.50
CA TYR A 114 -16.90 -11.52 1.25
C TYR A 114 -17.14 -13.02 1.01
N THR A 115 -18.08 -13.63 1.75
CA THR A 115 -18.35 -15.07 1.65
C THR A 115 -18.94 -15.41 0.29
N ALA A 116 -19.93 -14.63 -0.16
CA ALA A 116 -20.53 -14.79 -1.47
C ALA A 116 -19.50 -14.65 -2.61
N ASN A 117 -18.57 -13.70 -2.51
CA ASN A 117 -17.49 -13.53 -3.49
C ASN A 117 -16.56 -14.74 -3.55
N VAL A 118 -16.16 -15.28 -2.39
CA VAL A 118 -15.31 -16.47 -2.33
C VAL A 118 -16.02 -17.66 -2.97
N GLU A 119 -17.28 -17.91 -2.62
CA GLU A 119 -18.06 -19.01 -3.20
C GLU A 119 -18.23 -18.88 -4.71
N ALA A 120 -18.51 -17.67 -5.21
CA ALA A 120 -18.60 -17.42 -6.65
C ALA A 120 -17.25 -17.61 -7.35
N ALA A 121 -16.15 -17.16 -6.74
CA ALA A 121 -14.81 -17.37 -7.29
C ALA A 121 -14.38 -18.84 -7.28
N GLU A 122 -14.82 -19.65 -6.31
CA GLU A 122 -14.61 -21.11 -6.30
C GLU A 122 -15.32 -21.76 -7.48
N ILE A 123 -16.58 -21.42 -7.73
CA ILE A 123 -17.34 -21.91 -8.90
C ILE A 123 -16.63 -21.54 -10.21
N LEU A 124 -16.14 -20.30 -10.32
CA LEU A 124 -15.41 -19.84 -11.51
C LEU A 124 -14.09 -20.57 -11.68
N LEU A 125 -13.34 -20.81 -10.61
CA LEU A 125 -12.09 -21.54 -10.66
C LEU A 125 -12.29 -23.01 -11.06
N GLU A 126 -13.32 -23.66 -10.52
CA GLU A 126 -13.58 -25.07 -10.77
C GLU A 126 -14.13 -25.32 -12.19
N HIS A 127 -15.07 -24.50 -12.63
CA HIS A 127 -15.82 -24.76 -13.86
C HIS A 127 -15.47 -23.85 -15.04
N HIS A 128 -14.97 -22.64 -14.78
CA HIS A 128 -14.76 -21.60 -15.81
C HIS A 128 -13.41 -20.84 -15.72
N PRO A 129 -12.28 -21.48 -15.35
CA PRO A 129 -11.05 -20.78 -14.93
C PRO A 129 -10.39 -19.91 -16.01
N ARG A 130 -10.79 -20.07 -17.27
CA ARG A 130 -10.23 -19.37 -18.44
C ARG A 130 -11.28 -18.65 -19.28
N SER A 131 -12.45 -18.37 -18.70
CA SER A 131 -13.51 -17.65 -19.41
C SER A 131 -13.05 -16.24 -19.77
N ALA A 132 -13.16 -15.85 -21.04
CA ALA A 132 -12.88 -14.47 -21.48
C ALA A 132 -13.82 -13.44 -20.82
N GLU A 133 -15.01 -13.86 -20.37
CA GLU A 133 -15.97 -12.99 -19.68
C GLU A 133 -15.51 -12.57 -18.28
N LEU A 134 -14.43 -13.16 -17.75
CA LEU A 134 -13.83 -12.76 -16.47
C LEU A 134 -12.96 -11.50 -16.56
N GLU A 135 -12.76 -10.95 -17.75
CA GLU A 135 -11.86 -9.82 -18.01
C GLU A 135 -12.05 -8.66 -17.02
N VAL A 136 -13.28 -8.17 -16.88
CA VAL A 136 -13.60 -7.07 -15.95
C VAL A 136 -13.58 -7.56 -14.50
N ALA A 137 -13.99 -8.80 -14.26
CA ALA A 137 -14.07 -9.40 -12.93
C ALA A 137 -12.70 -9.49 -12.24
N TYR A 138 -11.62 -9.75 -12.98
CA TYR A 138 -10.27 -9.80 -12.41
C TYR A 138 -9.88 -8.50 -11.70
N SER A 139 -10.30 -7.33 -12.23
CA SER A 139 -10.05 -6.04 -11.59
C SER A 139 -10.79 -5.82 -10.26
N LYS A 140 -11.76 -6.70 -9.94
CA LYS A 140 -12.61 -6.64 -8.75
C LYS A 140 -12.23 -7.66 -7.68
N LEU A 141 -11.42 -8.67 -8.03
CA LEU A 141 -10.85 -9.63 -7.08
C LEU A 141 -9.77 -8.97 -6.23
N THR A 142 -10.20 -8.14 -5.28
CA THR A 142 -9.33 -7.38 -4.37
C THR A 142 -9.07 -8.14 -3.07
N GLY A 143 -8.01 -7.74 -2.37
CA GLY A 143 -7.58 -8.40 -1.13
C GLY A 143 -6.75 -9.67 -1.39
N PHE A 144 -6.77 -10.59 -0.43
CA PHE A 144 -6.04 -11.85 -0.52
C PHE A 144 -6.94 -13.02 -0.10
N HIS A 145 -7.04 -14.01 -0.98
CA HIS A 145 -7.67 -15.30 -0.71
C HIS A 145 -7.02 -16.36 -1.60
N PRO A 146 -6.81 -17.59 -1.13
CA PRO A 146 -6.23 -18.66 -1.94
C PRO A 146 -6.96 -18.91 -3.26
N VAL A 147 -8.30 -18.77 -3.28
CA VAL A 147 -9.09 -18.94 -4.51
C VAL A 147 -8.82 -17.85 -5.54
N TYR A 148 -8.69 -16.60 -5.10
CA TYR A 148 -8.41 -15.47 -5.99
C TYR A 148 -7.02 -15.62 -6.58
N GLU A 149 -6.02 -15.99 -5.76
CA GLU A 149 -4.66 -16.25 -6.27
C GLU A 149 -4.67 -17.33 -7.35
N LYS A 150 -5.33 -18.48 -7.11
CA LYS A 150 -5.41 -19.56 -8.09
C LYS A 150 -6.09 -19.12 -9.39
N LEU A 151 -7.19 -18.37 -9.30
CA LEU A 151 -7.95 -17.90 -10.45
C LEU A 151 -7.17 -16.84 -11.25
N LEU A 152 -6.51 -15.91 -10.57
CA LEU A 152 -5.67 -14.87 -11.19
C LEU A 152 -4.43 -15.47 -11.86
N ARG A 153 -3.77 -16.43 -11.21
CA ARG A 153 -2.64 -17.18 -11.80
C ARG A 153 -3.07 -17.94 -13.05
N ALA A 154 -4.22 -18.61 -13.00
CA ALA A 154 -4.77 -19.32 -14.16
C ALA A 154 -4.94 -18.38 -15.37
N ALA A 155 -5.34 -17.13 -15.15
CA ALA A 155 -5.51 -16.15 -16.22
C ALA A 155 -4.19 -15.50 -16.67
N ALA A 156 -3.28 -15.18 -15.75
CA ALA A 156 -2.00 -14.53 -16.05
C ALA A 156 -1.09 -15.38 -16.95
N ASP A 157 -1.20 -16.71 -16.84
CA ASP A 157 -0.35 -17.69 -17.54
C ASP A 157 -1.04 -18.45 -18.69
N SER A 158 -2.33 -18.16 -18.97
CA SER A 158 -3.10 -18.85 -20.01
C SER A 158 -3.29 -18.00 -21.28
N ASN A 159 -3.77 -18.66 -22.34
CA ASN A 159 -4.19 -18.03 -23.59
C ASN A 159 -5.60 -17.38 -23.45
N VAL A 160 -5.72 -16.38 -22.59
CA VAL A 160 -6.90 -15.49 -22.49
C VAL A 160 -6.65 -14.21 -23.30
N THR A 161 -7.63 -13.30 -23.36
CA THR A 161 -7.46 -11.99 -24.01
C THR A 161 -6.33 -11.21 -23.33
N GLU A 162 -5.61 -10.37 -24.09
CA GLU A 162 -4.51 -9.57 -23.52
C GLU A 162 -5.03 -8.60 -22.44
N THR A 163 -6.26 -8.10 -22.58
CA THR A 163 -6.91 -7.29 -21.55
C THR A 163 -7.15 -8.07 -20.26
N ALA A 164 -7.73 -9.27 -20.35
CA ALA A 164 -7.97 -10.13 -19.19
C ALA A 164 -6.65 -10.49 -18.50
N LYS A 165 -5.61 -10.81 -19.29
CA LYS A 165 -4.27 -11.08 -18.79
C LYS A 165 -3.70 -9.87 -18.04
N ALA A 166 -3.85 -8.66 -18.58
CA ALA A 166 -3.37 -7.44 -17.93
C ALA A 166 -4.05 -7.17 -16.58
N TYR A 167 -5.39 -7.27 -16.49
CA TYR A 167 -6.10 -7.14 -15.21
C TYR A 167 -5.74 -8.25 -14.22
N ALA A 168 -5.63 -9.49 -14.68
CA ALA A 168 -5.25 -10.61 -13.83
C ALA A 168 -3.84 -10.45 -13.25
N MET A 169 -2.86 -10.03 -14.07
CA MET A 169 -1.51 -9.74 -13.61
C MET A 169 -1.49 -8.61 -12.58
N PHE A 170 -2.25 -7.53 -12.82
CA PHE A 170 -2.34 -6.40 -11.91
C PHE A 170 -2.96 -6.80 -10.56
N ALA A 171 -4.11 -7.46 -10.58
CA ALA A 171 -4.79 -7.92 -9.36
C ALA A 171 -3.98 -8.98 -8.60
N LEU A 172 -3.27 -9.87 -9.31
CA LEU A 172 -2.35 -10.83 -8.68
C LEU A 172 -1.21 -10.10 -7.94
N ALA A 173 -0.63 -9.07 -8.55
CA ALA A 173 0.41 -8.27 -7.91
C ALA A 173 -0.11 -7.57 -6.66
N ASP A 174 -1.32 -6.99 -6.71
CA ASP A 174 -1.98 -6.37 -5.56
C ASP A 174 -2.24 -7.37 -4.43
N LEU A 175 -2.67 -8.59 -4.78
CA LEU A 175 -2.90 -9.69 -3.83
C LEU A 175 -1.61 -10.07 -3.10
N LEU A 176 -0.50 -10.28 -3.83
CA LEU A 176 0.80 -10.67 -3.28
C LEU A 176 1.36 -9.61 -2.33
N VAL A 177 1.23 -8.32 -2.71
CA VAL A 177 1.59 -7.19 -1.85
C VAL A 177 0.73 -7.17 -0.59
N SER A 178 -0.58 -7.29 -0.72
CA SER A 178 -1.51 -7.24 0.42
C SER A 178 -1.21 -8.35 1.43
N ARG A 179 -1.01 -9.58 0.93
CA ARG A 179 -0.66 -10.74 1.75
C ARG A 179 0.68 -10.55 2.46
N SER A 180 1.71 -10.09 1.73
CA SER A 180 3.04 -9.82 2.30
C SER A 180 3.00 -8.76 3.41
N SER A 181 2.24 -7.69 3.21
CA SER A 181 2.07 -6.62 4.20
C SER A 181 1.35 -7.10 5.46
N LEU A 182 0.33 -7.96 5.33
CA LEU A 182 -0.29 -8.55 6.52
C LEU A 182 0.67 -9.50 7.24
N LYS A 183 1.47 -10.29 6.51
CA LYS A 183 2.50 -11.15 7.13
C LYS A 183 3.54 -10.33 7.91
N ASP A 184 3.99 -9.19 7.39
CA ASP A 184 4.89 -8.30 8.14
C ASP A 184 4.24 -7.82 9.45
N ARG A 185 2.98 -7.37 9.39
CA ARG A 185 2.24 -6.92 10.58
C ARG A 185 2.06 -8.04 11.61
N MET A 186 1.78 -9.27 11.17
CA MET A 186 1.64 -10.42 12.06
C MET A 186 2.97 -10.80 12.74
N ASP A 187 4.09 -10.62 12.03
CA ASP A 187 5.43 -10.87 12.61
C ASP A 187 5.83 -9.80 13.62
N THR A 188 5.44 -8.54 13.41
CA THR A 188 5.73 -7.44 14.34
C THR A 188 4.75 -7.37 15.52
N SER A 189 3.54 -7.90 15.35
CA SER A 189 2.44 -7.84 16.32
C SER A 189 1.75 -9.20 16.46
N PRO A 190 2.39 -10.20 17.11
CA PRO A 190 1.83 -11.55 17.25
C PRO A 190 0.46 -11.58 17.96
N GLU A 191 0.17 -10.59 18.79
CA GLU A 191 -1.11 -10.40 19.48
C GLU A 191 -2.30 -10.18 18.55
N LEU A 192 -2.06 -9.82 17.28
CA LEU A 192 -3.13 -9.67 16.29
C LEU A 192 -3.77 -11.01 15.91
N ARG A 193 -3.05 -12.12 16.09
CA ARG A 193 -3.45 -13.44 15.57
C ARG A 193 -4.85 -13.90 16.02
N PRO A 194 -5.23 -13.86 17.31
CA PRO A 194 -6.56 -14.31 17.73
C PRO A 194 -7.68 -13.48 17.11
N GLU A 195 -7.49 -12.16 16.99
CA GLU A 195 -8.48 -11.28 16.37
C GLU A 195 -8.59 -11.54 14.87
N LEU A 196 -7.45 -11.73 14.17
CA LEU A 196 -7.48 -12.12 12.76
C LEU A 196 -8.20 -13.47 12.57
N ILE A 197 -7.97 -14.47 13.42
CA ILE A 197 -8.70 -15.75 13.30
C ILE A 197 -10.21 -15.55 13.46
N LYS A 198 -10.63 -14.65 14.34
CA LYS A 198 -12.05 -14.31 14.54
C LYS A 198 -12.64 -13.60 13.31
N GLU A 199 -11.91 -12.67 12.72
CA GLU A 199 -12.41 -11.83 11.62
C GLU A 199 -12.35 -12.51 10.24
N MET A 200 -11.27 -13.21 9.91
CA MET A 200 -11.04 -13.82 8.58
C MET A 200 -11.02 -15.35 8.58
N GLY A 201 -11.08 -15.98 9.75
CA GLY A 201 -11.03 -17.43 9.88
C GLY A 201 -9.60 -17.99 9.90
N LYS A 202 -9.44 -19.12 10.60
CA LYS A 202 -8.15 -19.78 10.85
C LYS A 202 -7.38 -20.11 9.57
N HIS A 203 -8.08 -20.60 8.55
CA HIS A 203 -7.47 -21.05 7.30
C HIS A 203 -6.81 -19.90 6.51
N ILE A 204 -7.38 -18.69 6.56
CA ILE A 204 -6.77 -17.51 5.92
C ILE A 204 -5.54 -17.05 6.69
N VAL A 205 -5.61 -17.03 8.02
CA VAL A 205 -4.47 -16.69 8.87
C VAL A 205 -3.30 -17.66 8.61
N GLU A 206 -3.57 -18.96 8.57
CA GLU A 206 -2.55 -19.98 8.26
C GLU A 206 -1.96 -19.79 6.85
N TYR A 207 -2.79 -19.48 5.87
CA TYR A 207 -2.32 -19.16 4.51
C TYR A 207 -1.37 -17.95 4.50
N VAL A 208 -1.69 -16.88 5.23
CA VAL A 208 -0.79 -15.72 5.39
C VAL A 208 0.49 -16.11 6.12
N GLU A 209 0.41 -16.94 7.18
CA GLU A 209 1.58 -17.42 7.94
C GLU A 209 2.59 -18.16 7.06
N THR A 210 2.12 -18.92 6.06
CA THR A 210 2.98 -19.64 5.11
C THR A 210 3.63 -18.76 4.04
N THR A 211 3.36 -17.45 4.02
CA THR A 211 3.82 -16.55 2.96
C THR A 211 5.33 -16.25 3.02
N GLU A 212 6.01 -16.45 1.89
CA GLU A 212 7.40 -16.02 1.69
C GLU A 212 7.46 -14.58 1.15
N ARG A 213 7.53 -13.60 2.06
CA ARG A 213 7.43 -12.16 1.70
C ARG A 213 8.39 -11.68 0.61
N ARG A 214 9.63 -12.20 0.61
CA ARG A 214 10.62 -11.83 -0.42
C ARG A 214 10.21 -12.35 -1.80
N HIS A 215 9.65 -13.56 -1.85
CA HIS A 215 9.17 -14.17 -3.08
C HIS A 215 7.99 -13.39 -3.65
N ASP A 216 6.96 -13.16 -2.82
CA ASP A 216 5.75 -12.43 -3.19
C ASP A 216 6.06 -11.01 -3.68
N ARG A 217 6.89 -10.26 -2.94
CA ARG A 217 7.30 -8.91 -3.36
C ARG A 217 8.05 -8.92 -4.68
N ALA A 218 9.00 -9.84 -4.85
CA ALA A 218 9.75 -9.96 -6.09
C ALA A 218 8.84 -10.33 -7.28
N GLU A 219 7.84 -11.18 -7.05
CA GLU A 219 6.84 -11.53 -8.05
C GLU A 219 5.92 -10.35 -8.40
N ALA A 220 5.38 -9.66 -7.41
CA ALA A 220 4.55 -8.48 -7.61
C ALA A 220 5.27 -7.40 -8.45
N ILE A 221 6.54 -7.14 -8.15
CA ILE A 221 7.40 -6.23 -8.94
C ILE A 221 7.48 -6.68 -10.41
N ARG A 222 7.70 -7.98 -10.66
CA ARG A 222 7.74 -8.51 -12.04
C ARG A 222 6.40 -8.33 -12.74
N LEU A 223 5.29 -8.59 -12.07
CA LEU A 223 3.93 -8.46 -12.62
C LEU A 223 3.61 -7.00 -12.95
N TYR A 224 3.82 -6.05 -12.03
CA TYR A 224 3.59 -4.63 -12.32
C TYR A 224 4.43 -4.12 -13.48
N LYS A 225 5.70 -4.56 -13.61
CA LYS A 225 6.54 -4.23 -14.76
C LYS A 225 5.97 -4.76 -16.08
N ARG A 226 5.39 -5.96 -16.07
CA ARG A 226 4.71 -6.53 -17.24
C ARG A 226 3.47 -5.71 -17.57
N VAL A 227 2.60 -5.44 -16.60
CA VAL A 227 1.41 -4.61 -16.78
C VAL A 227 1.78 -3.26 -17.38
N LYS A 228 2.74 -2.54 -16.79
CA LYS A 228 3.22 -1.24 -17.29
C LYS A 228 3.68 -1.28 -18.75
N ARG A 229 4.20 -2.41 -19.24
CA ARG A 229 4.66 -2.58 -20.62
C ARG A 229 3.53 -3.03 -21.56
N GLU A 230 2.67 -3.92 -21.10
CA GLU A 230 1.75 -4.72 -21.92
C GLU A 230 0.30 -4.19 -21.90
N SER A 231 -0.09 -3.36 -20.92
CA SER A 231 -1.51 -2.98 -20.72
C SER A 231 -2.03 -1.86 -21.63
N GLY A 232 -1.19 -1.18 -22.42
CA GLY A 232 -1.65 -0.07 -23.26
C GLY A 232 -2.30 1.06 -22.43
N ASP A 233 -3.50 1.47 -22.83
CA ASP A 233 -4.31 2.53 -22.21
C ASP A 233 -5.59 1.97 -21.55
N LEU A 234 -5.57 0.69 -21.15
CA LEU A 234 -6.68 0.08 -20.43
C LEU A 234 -7.04 0.88 -19.19
N THR A 235 -8.33 1.14 -18.96
CA THR A 235 -8.80 1.96 -17.84
C THR A 235 -8.88 1.15 -16.56
N TYR A 236 -8.31 1.66 -15.48
CA TYR A 236 -8.47 1.12 -14.13
C TYR A 236 -8.95 2.23 -13.20
N ARG A 237 -10.24 2.17 -12.83
CA ARG A 237 -10.92 3.25 -12.09
C ARG A 237 -10.76 4.59 -12.84
N ASP A 238 -10.18 5.60 -12.21
CA ASP A 238 -9.97 6.93 -12.78
C ASP A 238 -8.60 7.08 -13.49
N LEU A 239 -7.81 6.00 -13.57
CA LEU A 239 -6.47 5.97 -14.13
C LEU A 239 -6.38 5.02 -15.32
N THR A 240 -5.23 5.03 -16.02
CA THR A 240 -4.84 3.88 -16.83
C THR A 240 -4.28 2.77 -15.92
N LEU A 241 -4.42 1.51 -16.33
CA LEU A 241 -3.85 0.36 -15.65
C LEU A 241 -2.32 0.44 -15.63
N ARG A 242 -1.70 1.11 -16.62
CA ARG A 242 -0.27 1.41 -16.66
C ARG A 242 0.14 2.37 -15.55
N ASP A 243 -0.62 3.43 -15.35
CA ASP A 243 -0.32 4.44 -14.33
C ASP A 243 -0.54 3.84 -12.94
N ALA A 244 -1.64 3.12 -12.74
CA ALA A 244 -1.89 2.38 -11.51
C ALA A 244 -0.75 1.39 -11.20
N ALA A 245 -0.27 0.63 -12.19
CA ALA A 245 0.88 -0.27 -12.01
C ALA A 245 2.17 0.47 -11.70
N THR A 246 2.36 1.66 -12.29
CA THR A 246 3.52 2.51 -12.00
C THR A 246 3.49 2.99 -10.56
N GLU A 247 2.35 3.49 -10.09
CA GLU A 247 2.17 3.93 -8.69
C GLU A 247 2.43 2.80 -7.70
N ARG A 248 1.91 1.59 -7.96
CA ARG A 248 2.12 0.42 -7.08
C ARG A 248 3.55 -0.11 -7.11
N LEU A 249 4.25 0.06 -8.22
CA LEU A 249 5.63 -0.38 -8.38
C LEU A 249 6.62 0.50 -7.62
N LEU A 250 6.38 1.82 -7.57
CA LEU A 250 7.28 2.80 -6.93
C LEU A 250 7.72 2.41 -5.51
N PRO A 251 6.83 2.14 -4.54
CA PRO A 251 7.24 1.79 -3.18
C PRO A 251 7.92 0.41 -3.07
N LEU A 252 7.72 -0.48 -4.05
CA LEU A 252 8.29 -1.82 -4.05
C LEU A 252 9.70 -1.86 -4.64
N GLU A 253 9.98 -1.00 -5.62
CA GLU A 253 11.32 -0.84 -6.21
C GLU A 253 12.22 0.10 -5.43
N GLN A 254 11.61 1.03 -4.68
CA GLN A 254 12.34 1.79 -3.68
C GLN A 254 12.81 0.80 -2.63
N THR A 255 14.10 0.43 -2.72
CA THR A 255 14.80 -0.22 -1.62
C THR A 255 14.62 0.72 -0.44
N TYR A 256 13.85 0.32 0.57
CA TYR A 256 13.68 1.12 1.78
C TYR A 256 15.05 1.67 2.19
N PRO A 257 15.18 2.95 2.56
CA PRO A 257 16.48 3.57 2.70
C PRO A 257 17.37 2.72 3.60
N GLU A 258 18.40 2.07 3.07
CA GLU A 258 19.25 1.10 3.76
C GLU A 258 20.63 1.70 4.00
N ILE A 259 21.31 1.27 5.07
CA ILE A 259 22.72 1.64 5.27
C ILE A 259 23.52 1.15 4.06
N GLY A 260 24.29 2.05 3.46
CA GLY A 260 25.07 1.81 2.24
C GLY A 260 24.34 2.11 0.93
N LYS A 261 23.07 2.52 0.96
CA LYS A 261 22.30 2.95 -0.22
C LYS A 261 22.15 4.47 -0.27
N VAL A 262 21.92 4.99 -1.49
CA VAL A 262 21.60 6.42 -1.69
C VAL A 262 20.26 6.72 -1.03
N ALA A 263 20.18 7.81 -0.26
CA ALA A 263 18.94 8.27 0.34
C ALA A 263 17.94 8.64 -0.77
N PRO A 264 16.66 8.19 -0.69
CA PRO A 264 15.61 8.64 -1.59
C PRO A 264 15.57 10.18 -1.65
N ASN A 265 15.49 10.77 -2.83
CA ASN A 265 15.49 12.22 -2.90
C ASN A 265 14.20 12.80 -2.29
N ILE A 266 14.31 13.91 -1.54
CA ILE A 266 13.18 14.67 -1.02
C ILE A 266 13.21 16.04 -1.68
N ASN A 267 12.21 16.32 -2.51
CA ASN A 267 12.04 17.60 -3.19
C ASN A 267 10.68 18.17 -2.82
N GLY A 268 10.63 19.45 -2.45
CA GLY A 268 9.39 20.10 -2.05
C GLY A 268 9.59 21.53 -1.56
N ARG A 269 8.72 21.95 -0.65
CA ARG A 269 8.81 23.22 0.05
C ARG A 269 9.05 22.96 1.54
N ASP A 270 9.77 23.86 2.19
CA ASP A 270 9.87 23.87 3.64
C ASP A 270 8.59 24.45 4.27
N LEU A 271 8.52 24.43 5.61
CA LEU A 271 7.41 24.98 6.39
C LEU A 271 7.13 26.48 6.09
N GLN A 272 8.12 27.22 5.59
CA GLN A 272 7.99 28.62 5.21
C GLN A 272 7.64 28.81 3.72
N GLY A 273 7.39 27.72 2.99
CA GLY A 273 7.03 27.74 1.58
C GLY A 273 8.20 27.89 0.61
N ASN A 274 9.44 27.89 1.08
CA ASN A 274 10.63 28.02 0.23
C ASN A 274 11.03 26.67 -0.36
N ALA A 275 11.59 26.67 -1.56
CA ALA A 275 12.08 25.43 -2.19
C ALA A 275 13.15 24.77 -1.32
N LEU A 276 13.03 23.45 -1.13
CA LEU A 276 13.97 22.63 -0.38
C LEU A 276 14.11 21.27 -1.08
N ALA A 277 15.34 20.93 -1.47
CA ALA A 277 15.68 19.67 -2.10
C ALA A 277 16.88 19.03 -1.40
N LEU A 278 16.79 17.72 -1.09
CA LEU A 278 17.87 16.98 -0.44
C LEU A 278 19.14 16.91 -1.32
N GLU A 279 18.96 16.88 -2.64
CA GLU A 279 20.06 16.88 -3.60
C GLU A 279 20.89 18.18 -3.60
N ASP A 280 20.30 19.31 -3.22
CA ASP A 280 21.03 20.60 -3.09
C ASP A 280 22.10 20.56 -1.99
N HIS A 281 22.12 19.50 -1.17
CA HIS A 281 23.05 19.34 -0.05
C HIS A 281 24.10 18.24 -0.31
N ARG A 282 24.25 17.79 -1.56
CA ARG A 282 25.42 16.99 -1.96
C ARG A 282 26.72 17.71 -1.62
N GLY A 283 27.74 16.96 -1.22
CA GLY A 283 28.98 17.50 -0.67
C GLY A 283 28.94 17.81 0.83
N LYS A 284 27.77 17.75 1.48
CA LYS A 284 27.62 17.89 2.94
C LYS A 284 27.27 16.55 3.59
N VAL A 285 27.65 16.39 4.85
CA VAL A 285 27.02 15.39 5.71
C VAL A 285 25.65 15.92 6.11
N VAL A 286 24.60 15.12 5.87
CA VAL A 286 23.21 15.53 6.10
C VAL A 286 22.58 14.63 7.15
N VAL A 287 21.99 15.22 8.18
CA VAL A 287 21.10 14.53 9.12
C VAL A 287 19.66 14.82 8.72
N ILE A 288 18.85 13.78 8.53
CA ILE A 288 17.42 13.88 8.26
C ILE A 288 16.68 13.42 9.52
N SER A 289 15.95 14.33 10.17
CA SER A 289 15.20 14.06 11.40
C SER A 289 13.70 14.05 11.16
N PHE A 290 13.04 12.92 11.45
CA PHE A 290 11.59 12.80 11.37
C PHE A 290 10.98 13.15 12.73
N TRP A 291 10.19 14.22 12.77
CA TRP A 291 9.53 14.72 13.98
C TRP A 291 8.07 15.14 13.77
N ALA A 292 7.32 15.34 14.85
CA ALA A 292 5.95 15.88 14.82
C ALA A 292 5.59 16.52 16.18
N SER A 293 4.61 17.43 16.21
CA SER A 293 4.18 18.14 17.42
C SER A 293 3.64 17.19 18.51
N TRP A 294 3.00 16.11 18.10
CA TRP A 294 2.46 15.09 19.00
C TRP A 294 3.52 14.08 19.48
N CYS A 295 4.74 14.12 18.92
CA CYS A 295 5.82 13.21 19.28
C CYS A 295 6.71 13.81 20.39
N GLY A 296 6.32 13.58 21.66
CA GLY A 296 7.10 14.03 22.82
C GLY A 296 8.59 13.65 22.78
N PRO A 297 8.96 12.40 22.47
CA PRO A 297 10.37 12.01 22.32
C PRO A 297 11.11 12.69 21.16
N CYS A 298 10.42 13.13 20.11
CA CYS A 298 11.04 13.90 19.03
C CYS A 298 11.39 15.30 19.51
N LEU A 299 10.45 15.97 20.20
CA LEU A 299 10.63 17.32 20.73
C LEU A 299 11.71 17.39 21.81
N SER A 300 11.93 16.31 22.57
CA SER A 300 13.02 16.24 23.55
C SER A 300 14.41 16.15 22.92
N LEU A 301 14.51 15.77 21.63
CA LEU A 301 15.78 15.72 20.88
C LEU A 301 16.16 17.07 20.26
N VAL A 302 15.18 17.95 19.97
CA VAL A 302 15.40 19.24 19.31
C VAL A 302 16.54 20.07 19.96
N PRO A 303 16.65 20.21 21.30
CA PRO A 303 17.75 20.95 21.91
C PRO A 303 19.14 20.36 21.61
N ALA A 304 19.25 19.03 21.48
CA ALA A 304 20.50 18.38 21.12
C ALA A 304 20.80 18.53 19.62
N GLU A 305 19.78 18.47 18.76
CA GLU A 305 19.90 18.72 17.32
C GLU A 305 20.31 20.17 17.02
N ASN A 306 19.77 21.15 17.73
CA ASN A 306 20.20 22.55 17.61
C ASN A 306 21.67 22.73 18.03
N LYS A 307 22.10 22.05 19.10
CA LYS A 307 23.52 22.05 19.50
C LYS A 307 24.41 21.42 18.43
N LEU A 308 23.94 20.36 17.76
CA LEU A 308 24.65 19.72 16.66
C LEU A 308 24.87 20.68 15.49
N ILE A 309 23.82 21.45 15.13
CA ILE A 309 23.90 22.49 14.09
C ILE A 309 24.96 23.53 14.46
N GLU A 310 24.94 24.05 15.69
CA GLU A 310 25.91 25.05 16.12
C GLU A 310 27.33 24.49 16.20
N HIS A 311 27.50 23.24 16.65
CA HIS A 311 28.80 22.57 16.70
C HIS A 311 29.45 22.47 15.31
N PHE A 312 28.65 22.17 14.27
CA PHE A 312 29.13 21.95 12.91
C PHE A 312 28.90 23.14 11.95
N LYS A 313 28.53 24.32 12.47
CA LYS A 313 28.15 25.50 11.67
C LYS A 313 29.17 25.94 10.61
N THR A 314 30.46 25.68 10.84
CA THR A 314 31.56 26.03 9.92
C THR A 314 32.03 24.86 9.05
N LYS A 315 31.37 23.70 9.15
CA LYS A 315 31.70 22.47 8.42
C LYS A 315 30.68 22.24 7.30
N PRO A 316 30.99 21.39 6.30
CA PRO A 316 30.02 20.99 5.27
C PRO A 316 28.97 20.05 5.88
N PHE A 317 28.07 20.60 6.69
CA PHE A 317 27.04 19.89 7.43
C PHE A 317 25.68 20.56 7.23
N ALA A 318 24.60 19.78 7.28
CA ALA A 318 23.24 20.27 7.37
C ALA A 318 22.36 19.30 8.18
N LEU A 319 21.39 19.85 8.90
CA LEU A 319 20.31 19.09 9.50
C LEU A 319 19.00 19.56 8.86
N MET A 320 18.16 18.63 8.43
CA MET A 320 16.86 18.89 7.84
C MET A 320 15.80 18.01 8.50
N GLY A 321 14.60 18.55 8.66
CA GLY A 321 13.48 17.83 9.25
C GLY A 321 12.46 17.36 8.23
N VAL A 322 11.73 16.31 8.56
CA VAL A 322 10.46 15.95 7.91
C VAL A 322 9.40 15.96 9.00
N ASN A 323 8.46 16.89 8.91
CA ASN A 323 7.39 17.02 9.88
C ASN A 323 6.16 16.22 9.42
N GLY A 324 5.62 15.38 10.31
CA GLY A 324 4.46 14.52 10.06
C GLY A 324 3.15 14.96 10.74
N ASP A 325 2.96 16.26 11.01
CA ASP A 325 1.70 16.79 11.54
C ASP A 325 0.61 16.83 10.46
N ASP A 326 -0.65 16.70 10.89
CA ASP A 326 -1.83 16.69 10.00
C ASP A 326 -2.02 18.01 9.23
N SER A 327 -1.42 19.12 9.70
CA SER A 327 -1.49 20.43 9.04
C SER A 327 -0.17 21.18 9.13
N VAL A 328 0.14 21.94 8.07
CA VAL A 328 1.33 22.80 8.03
C VAL A 328 1.32 23.87 9.12
N ASP A 329 0.15 24.39 9.48
CA ASP A 329 0.02 25.41 10.53
C ASP A 329 0.42 24.84 11.90
N SER A 330 0.02 23.60 12.21
CA SER A 330 0.47 22.91 13.43
C SER A 330 1.97 22.66 13.43
N ALA A 331 2.55 22.30 12.28
CA ALA A 331 3.98 22.10 12.12
C ALA A 331 4.76 23.41 12.36
N ILE A 332 4.30 24.53 11.80
CA ILE A 332 4.90 25.86 11.99
C ILE A 332 4.81 26.27 13.46
N GLN A 333 3.63 26.14 14.07
CA GLN A 333 3.46 26.48 15.49
C GLN A 333 4.39 25.68 16.39
N ALA A 334 4.48 24.36 16.18
CA ALA A 334 5.36 23.50 16.97
C ALA A 334 6.84 23.82 16.75
N ALA A 335 7.24 24.16 15.52
CA ALA A 335 8.60 24.58 15.21
C ALA A 335 8.99 25.85 15.99
N ASP A 336 8.07 26.83 16.06
CA ASP A 336 8.27 28.08 16.79
C ASP A 336 8.28 27.84 18.32
N GLU A 337 7.35 27.04 18.85
CA GLU A 337 7.24 26.76 20.29
C GLU A 337 8.42 25.97 20.85
N HIS A 338 9.00 25.08 20.04
CA HIS A 338 10.11 24.20 20.44
C HIS A 338 11.47 24.64 19.91
N ASP A 339 11.56 25.85 19.33
CA ASP A 339 12.79 26.45 18.85
C ASP A 339 13.53 25.57 17.82
N VAL A 340 12.81 25.00 16.85
CA VAL A 340 13.38 24.13 15.81
C VAL A 340 14.20 24.97 14.81
N HIS A 341 15.53 24.88 14.85
CA HIS A 341 16.42 25.72 14.03
C HIS A 341 16.70 25.20 12.63
N PHE A 342 16.19 24.02 12.29
CA PHE A 342 16.41 23.36 11.01
C PHE A 342 15.18 23.46 10.10
N ARG A 343 15.45 23.66 8.81
CA ARG A 343 14.39 23.66 7.78
C ARG A 343 13.75 22.28 7.73
N SER A 344 12.43 22.24 7.67
CA SER A 344 11.68 20.99 7.59
C SER A 344 10.72 21.00 6.41
N TRP A 345 10.59 19.86 5.72
CA TRP A 345 9.44 19.64 4.85
C TRP A 345 8.19 19.37 5.70
N TRP A 346 7.03 19.80 5.23
CA TRP A 346 5.75 19.29 5.74
C TRP A 346 5.34 18.08 4.90
N ASP A 347 5.16 16.93 5.55
CA ASP A 347 4.76 15.70 4.89
C ASP A 347 3.23 15.60 4.82
N ASP A 348 2.64 16.33 3.88
CA ASP A 348 1.19 16.43 3.69
C ASP A 348 0.55 15.01 3.59
N PRO A 349 -0.33 14.63 4.53
CA PRO A 349 -1.02 13.34 4.52
C PRO A 349 -1.91 13.12 3.30
N ALA A 350 -2.28 14.18 2.57
CA ALA A 350 -3.05 14.09 1.32
C ALA A 350 -2.19 13.68 0.12
N ASN A 351 -0.86 13.68 0.24
CA ASN A 351 0.02 13.26 -0.85
C ASN A 351 -0.09 11.75 -1.11
N HIS A 352 -0.17 11.38 -2.38
CA HIS A 352 0.08 10.01 -2.79
C HIS A 352 1.55 9.67 -2.53
N MET A 353 1.80 8.72 -1.62
CA MET A 353 3.14 8.27 -1.23
C MET A 353 3.96 9.35 -0.50
N THR A 354 3.68 9.52 0.79
CA THR A 354 4.29 10.55 1.63
C THR A 354 5.81 10.33 1.80
N ILE A 355 6.56 11.34 2.25
CA ILE A 355 7.99 11.22 2.59
C ILE A 355 8.19 10.13 3.66
N VAL A 356 7.34 10.09 4.69
CA VAL A 356 7.32 9.07 5.75
C VAL A 356 7.17 7.67 5.17
N GLU A 357 6.28 7.49 4.20
CA GLU A 357 6.09 6.19 3.51
C GLU A 357 7.31 5.82 2.66
N ARG A 358 7.85 6.75 1.86
CA ARG A 358 9.06 6.54 1.04
C ARG A 358 10.29 6.19 1.88
N TYR A 359 10.40 6.79 3.05
CA TYR A 359 11.49 6.51 3.98
C TYR A 359 11.22 5.34 4.93
N HIS A 360 10.05 4.71 4.84
CA HIS A 360 9.61 3.61 5.70
C HIS A 360 9.73 3.93 7.19
N VAL A 361 9.29 5.12 7.57
CA VAL A 361 9.31 5.57 8.97
C VAL A 361 8.11 4.98 9.70
N THR A 362 8.34 3.88 10.40
CA THR A 362 7.31 3.15 11.17
C THR A 362 7.32 3.49 12.66
N SER A 363 8.27 4.30 13.11
CA SER A 363 8.43 4.73 14.52
C SER A 363 9.02 6.13 14.59
N TRP A 364 8.66 6.89 15.63
CA TRP A 364 9.15 8.26 15.84
C TRP A 364 9.84 8.36 17.20
N PRO A 365 10.99 9.06 17.31
CA PRO A 365 11.74 9.69 16.22
C PRO A 365 12.43 8.66 15.31
N THR A 366 12.69 9.07 14.07
CA THR A 366 13.60 8.35 13.16
C THR A 366 14.62 9.34 12.62
N VAL A 367 15.90 8.96 12.63
CA VAL A 367 17.00 9.81 12.15
C VAL A 367 17.81 9.05 11.11
N PHE A 368 18.17 9.70 10.01
CA PHE A 368 19.13 9.17 9.02
C PHE A 368 20.35 10.06 8.96
N VAL A 369 21.55 9.46 8.94
CA VAL A 369 22.81 10.16 8.69
C VAL A 369 23.29 9.80 7.29
N VAL A 370 23.44 10.80 6.44
CA VAL A 370 23.76 10.70 5.03
C VAL A 370 25.12 11.35 4.77
N ASP A 371 26.02 10.67 4.07
CA ASP A 371 27.34 11.20 3.74
C ASP A 371 27.31 12.22 2.58
N GLN A 372 28.48 12.77 2.26
CA GLN A 372 28.65 13.78 1.21
C GLN A 372 28.20 13.30 -0.19
N ASN A 373 28.15 11.99 -0.42
CA ASN A 373 27.73 11.39 -1.69
C ASN A 373 26.21 11.10 -1.73
N GLY A 374 25.49 11.41 -0.66
CA GLY A 374 24.07 11.10 -0.53
C GLY A 374 23.80 9.67 -0.07
N VAL A 375 24.80 8.94 0.44
CA VAL A 375 24.65 7.56 0.91
C VAL A 375 24.35 7.53 2.40
N ILE A 376 23.34 6.75 2.80
CA ILE A 376 22.97 6.54 4.20
C ILE A 376 24.07 5.74 4.88
N ARG A 377 24.61 6.25 5.98
CA ARG A 377 25.66 5.60 6.78
C ARG A 377 25.16 5.10 8.11
N ASN A 378 24.20 5.80 8.71
CA ASN A 378 23.63 5.43 9.99
C ASN A 378 22.14 5.72 10.03
N LYS A 379 21.45 5.04 10.95
CA LYS A 379 20.07 5.29 11.30
C LYS A 379 19.91 5.31 12.81
N ASN A 380 18.97 6.11 13.31
CA ASN A 380 18.52 6.14 14.70
C ASN A 380 19.65 6.27 15.71
N LEU A 381 20.62 7.13 15.39
CA LEU A 381 21.60 7.62 16.35
C LEU A 381 21.10 8.93 16.95
N PHE A 382 21.37 9.12 18.23
CA PHE A 382 20.94 10.29 18.99
C PHE A 382 22.07 10.75 19.92
N GLY A 383 22.02 11.99 20.38
CA GLY A 383 23.00 12.52 21.34
C GLY A 383 24.45 12.41 20.86
N SER A 384 25.34 11.89 21.72
CA SER A 384 26.76 11.73 21.41
C SER A 384 27.01 10.82 20.23
N ASP A 385 26.27 9.72 20.10
CA ASP A 385 26.48 8.75 19.00
C ASP A 385 26.19 9.39 17.64
N LEU A 386 25.20 10.28 17.59
CA LEU A 386 24.90 11.06 16.39
C LEU A 386 26.03 12.03 16.07
N GLN A 387 26.53 12.76 17.07
CA GLN A 387 27.62 13.70 16.89
C GLN A 387 28.89 13.00 16.40
N ASP A 388 29.28 11.89 17.04
CA ASP A 388 30.47 11.10 16.70
C ASP A 388 30.39 10.56 15.27
N ALA A 389 29.20 10.11 14.83
CA ALA A 389 28.98 9.66 13.46
C ALA A 389 29.17 10.80 12.44
N VAL A 390 28.64 11.99 12.73
CA VAL A 390 28.82 13.17 11.87
C VAL A 390 30.29 13.59 11.83
N ASP A 391 30.97 13.65 12.97
CA ASP A 391 32.41 13.95 13.06
C ASP A 391 33.25 12.99 12.23
N HIS A 392 32.95 11.69 12.31
CA HIS A 392 33.63 10.66 11.55
C HIS A 392 33.49 10.87 10.04
N LEU A 393 32.29 11.15 9.55
CA LEU A 393 32.03 11.38 8.13
C LEU A 393 32.65 12.69 7.62
N LEU A 394 32.63 13.75 8.43
CA LEU A 394 33.28 15.01 8.09
C LEU A 394 34.81 14.87 8.02
N SER A 395 35.39 14.04 8.89
CA SER A 395 36.83 13.76 8.91
C SER A 395 37.27 12.86 7.75
N ALA A 396 36.46 11.85 7.40
CA ALA A 396 36.72 10.96 6.26
C ALA A 396 36.60 11.67 4.90
N GLY A 397 35.70 12.66 4.78
CA GLY A 397 35.59 13.49 3.58
C GLY A 397 36.78 14.45 3.40
N ALA A 398 37.37 14.93 4.50
CA ALA A 398 38.51 15.86 4.46
C ALA A 398 39.83 15.19 3.99
N THR A 399 39.98 13.87 4.13
CA THR A 399 41.17 13.13 3.68
C THR A 399 41.10 12.69 2.22
N ALA A 400 39.92 12.78 1.58
CA ALA A 400 39.72 12.40 0.18
C ALA A 400 40.09 13.50 -0.85
N THR A 401 40.37 14.72 -0.39
CA THR A 401 40.90 15.80 -1.22
C THR A 401 42.35 16.09 -0.82
N ASP A 402 43.32 15.63 -1.62
CA ASP A 402 44.68 16.15 -1.52
C ASP A 402 44.72 17.64 -1.97
N ASN A 403 45.79 18.35 -1.61
CA ASN A 403 46.02 19.76 -1.96
C ASN A 403 46.10 20.06 -3.48
N ARG A 404 45.65 19.16 -4.35
CA ARG A 404 45.60 19.32 -5.81
C ARG A 404 44.25 18.91 -6.42
N GLY A 405 43.23 18.63 -5.61
CA GLY A 405 41.84 18.50 -6.08
C GLY A 405 41.59 17.31 -7.03
N ARG A 406 42.30 16.19 -6.87
CA ARG A 406 42.02 14.95 -7.62
C ARG A 406 41.32 13.90 -6.74
N PRO A 407 40.31 13.17 -7.25
CA PRO A 407 39.71 12.06 -6.52
C PRO A 407 40.72 10.94 -6.32
N ASN A 408 40.85 10.45 -5.09
CA ASN A 408 41.70 9.31 -4.76
C ASN A 408 40.97 8.01 -5.11
N VAL A 409 41.33 7.38 -6.23
CA VAL A 409 40.83 6.04 -6.60
C VAL A 409 41.79 5.01 -6.02
N THR A 410 41.51 4.51 -4.81
CA THR A 410 42.11 3.27 -4.31
C THR A 410 41.29 2.09 -4.81
N ALA A 411 41.79 1.44 -5.87
CA ALA A 411 41.30 0.14 -6.31
C ALA A 411 41.58 -0.93 -5.23
N PRO A 412 40.67 -1.88 -4.98
CA PRO A 412 40.96 -3.00 -4.11
C PRO A 412 41.93 -3.95 -4.82
N THR A 413 43.10 -4.14 -4.22
CA THR A 413 44.02 -5.23 -4.58
C THR A 413 43.72 -6.41 -3.66
N SER A 414 43.36 -7.55 -4.24
CA SER A 414 43.86 -8.83 -3.74
C SER A 414 43.92 -9.86 -4.87
N SER A 415 45.10 -10.44 -4.95
CA SER A 415 45.62 -11.46 -5.83
C SER A 415 45.03 -12.84 -5.53
N GLY A 416 44.68 -13.58 -6.58
CA GLY A 416 44.53 -15.03 -6.56
C GLY A 416 45.23 -15.62 -7.78
N ASP A 417 46.42 -16.19 -7.58
CA ASP A 417 47.19 -16.91 -8.58
C ASP A 417 46.43 -18.14 -9.09
N VAL A 418 46.29 -18.27 -10.41
CA VAL A 418 45.92 -19.53 -11.07
C VAL A 418 47.00 -19.83 -12.10
N ALA A 419 47.75 -20.91 -11.85
CA ALA A 419 48.75 -21.44 -12.76
C ALA A 419 48.09 -22.04 -14.04
N PRO A 420 48.74 -21.94 -15.22
CA PRO A 420 48.20 -22.50 -16.45
C PRO A 420 48.45 -24.01 -16.55
N PRO A 421 47.62 -24.77 -17.30
CA PRO A 421 47.73 -26.22 -17.37
C PRO A 421 48.90 -26.67 -18.27
N PRO A 422 49.49 -27.85 -18.03
CA PRO A 422 50.52 -28.41 -18.89
C PRO A 422 49.91 -28.97 -20.19
N ARG A 423 50.76 -28.98 -21.22
CA ARG A 423 50.46 -29.18 -22.65
C ARG A 423 49.72 -30.46 -23.01
#